data_AF-S7S212-F1
#
_entry.id   AF-S7S212-F1
#
_cell.length_a   1.000
_cell.length_b   1.000
_cell.length_c   1.000
_cell.angle_alpha   90.00
_cell.angle_beta   90.00
_cell.angle_gamma   90.00
#
_symmetry.space_group_name_H-M   'P 1'
#
loop_
_entity.id
_entity.type
_entity.pdbx_description
1 polymer ?
#
loop_
_entity_poly.entity_id
_entity_poly.type
_entity_poly.pdbx_seq_one_letter_code
_entity_poly.pdbx_strand_id
1 'polypeptide(L)'
;MHQHLGLNLGYVPAPYPPIDRPAVANPAPAAATTAANPAVPAPTPPGARTPSDVTLASYQARIQELELILARGNSAVAPAVGARIEDIERLQSQSNDTGNLMVAAPAAIAAAQQQAIENADNRKTVTLPPITAGHKSNALDLPVPPKVDAAFRDYRYIPYTALTQAARLRSARGEEDYILNAKGGLTVKGLSRENERGISTIEWLKAAKTAEERTQVYHGKDRGDALQSHHTVVLSLAHSHGWAVAVEYDIQQREAAANDHRHDLSGLDTAALTLITTSPTRARSMDTTAATTAAPAKRAALGTPANATQSVKRPRTESRCFRCGQQGHFPSGCTSSLTSAGRAVAPLLGDGSRSAQALAAPNGRAFCFNYALSSTCRFGADCQNFHGCSLCGDTSHGAGKCGRRV
;
A
#
# COMPACT_ATOMS: atom_id res chain seq x y z
N MET A 1 -11.88 47.68 -39.19
CA MET A 1 -10.89 46.62 -39.49
C MET A 1 -11.19 45.44 -38.57
N HIS A 2 -11.92 44.44 -39.07
CA HIS A 2 -12.24 43.22 -38.33
C HIS A 2 -11.66 42.05 -39.14
N GLN A 3 -10.60 41.44 -38.61
CA GLN A 3 -10.03 40.22 -39.17
C GLN A 3 -10.75 39.02 -38.53
N HIS A 4 -11.53 38.34 -39.34
CA HIS A 4 -12.08 37.02 -39.03
C HIS A 4 -10.97 35.98 -39.11
N LEU A 5 -10.72 35.27 -38.01
CA LEU A 5 -9.89 34.07 -37.98
C LEU A 5 -10.72 32.90 -38.54
N GLY A 6 -10.41 32.49 -39.77
CA GLY A 6 -10.96 31.30 -40.39
C GLY A 6 -10.36 30.04 -39.77
N LEU A 7 -11.13 29.34 -38.93
CA LEU A 7 -10.84 27.98 -38.51
C LEU A 7 -11.22 27.02 -39.64
N ASN A 8 -10.22 26.45 -40.29
CA ASN A 8 -10.37 25.46 -41.34
C ASN A 8 -10.62 24.08 -40.69
N LEU A 9 -11.89 23.72 -40.50
CA LEU A 9 -12.32 22.38 -40.09
C LEU A 9 -12.49 21.51 -41.35
N GLY A 10 -11.41 20.83 -41.76
CA GLY A 10 -11.42 20.01 -42.96
C GLY A 10 -10.36 18.92 -42.95
N TYR A 11 -10.43 17.98 -42.00
CA TYR A 11 -9.77 16.69 -42.17
C TYR A 11 -10.66 15.57 -41.62
N VAL A 12 -11.38 14.92 -42.53
CA VAL A 12 -12.08 13.65 -42.29
C VAL A 12 -11.15 12.54 -42.77
N PRO A 13 -10.56 11.71 -41.90
CA PRO A 13 -9.77 10.58 -42.35
C PRO A 13 -10.68 9.58 -43.09
N ALA A 14 -10.21 9.12 -44.25
CA ALA A 14 -10.91 8.17 -45.10
C ALA A 14 -11.22 6.85 -44.36
N PRO A 15 -12.36 6.19 -44.67
CA PRO A 15 -12.67 4.88 -44.13
C PRO A 15 -11.64 3.84 -44.61
N TYR A 16 -11.16 3.02 -43.67
CA TYR A 16 -10.27 1.89 -43.94
C TYR A 16 -10.92 0.93 -44.96
N PRO A 17 -10.15 0.40 -45.93
CA PRO A 17 -10.65 -0.65 -46.81
C PRO A 17 -10.91 -1.95 -46.02
N PRO A 18 -11.91 -2.74 -46.43
CA PRO A 18 -12.21 -4.02 -45.80
C PRO A 18 -11.05 -5.00 -45.97
N ILE A 19 -10.71 -5.69 -44.88
CA ILE A 19 -9.73 -6.77 -44.87
C ILE A 19 -10.42 -8.00 -45.48
N ASP A 20 -10.05 -8.35 -46.71
CA ASP A 20 -10.41 -9.63 -47.32
C ASP A 20 -9.76 -10.77 -46.53
N ARG A 21 -10.58 -11.52 -45.79
CA ARG A 21 -10.18 -12.79 -45.19
C ARG A 21 -10.10 -13.84 -46.30
N PRO A 22 -8.96 -14.51 -46.51
CA PRO A 22 -8.92 -15.67 -47.39
C PRO A 22 -9.79 -16.79 -46.79
N ALA A 23 -10.67 -17.33 -47.63
CA ALA A 23 -11.53 -18.47 -47.32
C ALA A 23 -10.67 -19.69 -46.97
N VAL A 24 -10.75 -20.14 -45.72
CA VAL A 24 -10.21 -21.44 -45.30
C VAL A 24 -11.17 -22.49 -45.84
N ALA A 25 -10.70 -23.24 -46.84
CA ALA A 25 -11.39 -24.41 -47.37
C ALA A 25 -11.47 -25.50 -46.29
N ASN A 26 -12.67 -25.89 -45.91
CA ASN A 26 -12.93 -27.09 -45.12
C ASN A 26 -12.62 -28.32 -45.98
N PRO A 27 -11.75 -29.26 -45.55
CA PRO A 27 -11.63 -30.54 -46.21
C PRO A 27 -12.85 -31.42 -45.87
N ALA A 28 -13.35 -32.08 -46.90
CA ALA A 28 -14.46 -33.03 -46.90
C ALA A 28 -14.22 -34.26 -46.00
N PRO A 29 -15.29 -34.95 -45.55
CA PRO A 29 -15.18 -36.09 -44.65
C PRO A 29 -14.70 -37.34 -45.41
N ALA A 30 -13.56 -37.90 -45.01
CA ALA A 30 -13.08 -39.18 -45.50
C ALA A 30 -13.83 -40.33 -44.82
N ALA A 31 -14.14 -41.33 -45.64
CA ALA A 31 -15.03 -42.44 -45.39
C ALA A 31 -14.62 -43.37 -44.23
N ALA A 32 -15.65 -43.96 -43.64
CA ALA A 32 -15.60 -45.06 -42.70
C ALA A 32 -14.72 -46.21 -43.22
N THR A 33 -13.77 -46.64 -42.39
CA THR A 33 -13.17 -47.96 -42.50
C THR A 33 -13.33 -48.66 -41.15
N THR A 34 -14.11 -49.73 -41.18
CA THR A 34 -14.30 -50.73 -40.13
C THR A 34 -12.97 -51.36 -39.73
N ALA A 35 -12.60 -51.27 -38.45
CA ALA A 35 -11.55 -52.10 -37.86
C ALA A 35 -11.96 -52.51 -36.44
N ALA A 36 -11.77 -53.80 -36.17
CA ALA A 36 -12.30 -54.55 -35.06
C ALA A 36 -11.80 -54.11 -33.68
N ASN A 37 -12.67 -54.31 -32.67
CA ASN A 37 -12.37 -54.28 -31.25
C ASN A 37 -11.13 -55.12 -30.88
N PRO A 38 -10.13 -54.56 -30.18
CA PRO A 38 -9.32 -55.33 -29.27
C PRO A 38 -9.93 -55.29 -27.86
N ALA A 39 -9.84 -56.44 -27.21
CA ALA A 39 -10.41 -56.74 -25.91
C ALA A 39 -9.95 -55.80 -24.78
N VAL A 40 -10.87 -55.62 -23.83
CA VAL A 40 -10.69 -55.01 -22.50
C VAL A 40 -9.56 -55.71 -21.74
N PRO A 41 -8.51 -55.01 -21.26
CA PRO A 41 -7.61 -55.56 -20.27
C PRO A 41 -8.17 -55.37 -18.85
N ALA A 42 -8.00 -56.43 -18.07
CA ALA A 42 -8.36 -56.60 -16.66
C ALA A 42 -7.69 -55.59 -15.70
N PRO A 43 -8.22 -55.42 -14.47
CA PRO A 43 -7.68 -54.48 -13.48
C PRO A 43 -6.30 -54.91 -12.96
N THR A 44 -5.31 -54.01 -13.06
CA THR A 44 -3.97 -54.17 -12.49
C THR A 44 -3.97 -54.02 -10.95
N PRO A 45 -3.13 -54.79 -10.22
CA PRO A 45 -3.02 -54.77 -8.77
C PRO A 45 -2.19 -53.58 -8.23
N PRO A 46 -2.34 -53.21 -6.95
CA PRO A 46 -1.58 -52.11 -6.34
C PRO A 46 -0.17 -52.60 -5.95
N GLY A 47 0.82 -52.26 -6.77
CA GLY A 47 2.22 -52.63 -6.57
C GLY A 47 3.12 -51.41 -6.39
N ALA A 48 3.59 -51.22 -5.16
CA ALA A 48 4.79 -50.53 -4.70
C ALA A 48 5.54 -49.59 -5.68
N ARG A 49 5.49 -48.29 -5.39
CA ARG A 49 6.56 -47.35 -5.74
C ARG A 49 7.10 -46.73 -4.46
N THR A 50 8.19 -47.30 -3.94
CA THR A 50 9.07 -46.66 -2.97
C THR A 50 10.30 -46.11 -3.70
N PRO A 51 10.44 -44.78 -3.82
CA PRO A 51 11.73 -44.14 -4.02
C PRO A 51 12.10 -43.42 -2.71
N SER A 52 12.53 -44.15 -1.68
CA SER A 52 12.77 -43.55 -0.36
C SER A 52 14.17 -43.74 0.24
N ASP A 53 15.03 -44.60 -0.31
CA ASP A 53 16.33 -44.85 0.34
C ASP A 53 17.46 -44.00 -0.23
N VAL A 54 17.47 -43.75 -1.54
CA VAL A 54 18.54 -42.95 -2.19
C VAL A 54 18.42 -41.46 -1.84
N THR A 55 17.20 -40.96 -1.63
CA THR A 55 16.95 -39.56 -1.22
C THR A 55 17.29 -39.35 0.26
N LEU A 56 16.97 -40.28 1.14
CA LEU A 56 17.25 -40.17 2.58
C LEU A 56 18.76 -40.13 2.87
N ALA A 57 19.55 -41.00 2.22
CA ALA A 57 21.00 -41.02 2.35
C ALA A 57 21.64 -39.69 1.89
N SER A 58 21.11 -39.09 0.82
CA SER A 58 21.58 -37.78 0.32
C SER A 58 21.31 -36.64 1.31
N TYR A 59 20.16 -36.65 1.98
CA TYR A 59 19.83 -35.65 2.99
C TYR A 59 20.68 -35.81 4.26
N GLN A 60 20.94 -37.05 4.70
CA GLN A 60 21.79 -37.30 5.87
C GLN A 60 23.24 -36.83 5.64
N ALA A 61 23.80 -37.02 4.44
CA ALA A 61 25.13 -36.53 4.10
C ALA A 61 25.21 -34.98 4.13
N ARG A 62 24.18 -34.31 3.61
CA ARG A 62 24.08 -32.83 3.62
C ARG A 62 23.99 -32.26 5.05
N ILE A 63 23.27 -32.96 5.94
CA ILE A 63 23.14 -32.56 7.34
C ILE A 63 24.50 -32.66 8.06
N GLN A 64 25.23 -33.77 7.88
CA GLN A 64 26.56 -33.93 8.48
C GLN A 64 27.57 -32.88 7.99
N GLU A 65 27.52 -32.51 6.70
CA GLU A 65 28.36 -31.45 6.14
C GLU A 65 28.06 -30.08 6.79
N LEU A 66 26.79 -29.75 6.99
CA LEU A 66 26.36 -28.51 7.64
C LEU A 66 26.75 -28.46 9.12
N GLU A 67 26.64 -29.58 9.84
CA GLU A 67 27.07 -29.69 11.24
C GLU A 67 28.58 -29.47 11.38
N LEU A 68 29.38 -29.99 10.45
CA LEU A 68 30.83 -29.80 10.43
C LEU A 68 31.22 -28.34 10.16
N ILE A 69 30.48 -27.64 9.29
CA ILE A 69 30.68 -26.20 9.04
C ILE A 69 30.35 -25.37 10.28
N LEU A 70 29.26 -25.68 10.98
CA LEU A 70 28.87 -24.98 12.21
C LEU A 70 29.85 -25.22 13.37
N ALA A 71 30.34 -26.46 13.53
CA ALA A 71 31.36 -26.79 14.53
C ALA A 71 32.67 -26.03 14.28
N ARG A 72 33.07 -25.87 13.01
CA ARG A 72 34.28 -25.13 12.63
C ARG A 72 34.13 -23.62 12.80
N GLY A 73 32.92 -23.07 12.59
CA GLY A 73 32.62 -21.65 12.79
C GLY A 73 32.60 -21.22 14.27
N ASN A 74 32.15 -22.08 15.18
CA ASN A 74 32.04 -21.74 16.60
C ASN A 74 33.37 -21.75 17.37
N SER A 75 34.42 -22.37 16.84
CA SER A 75 35.73 -22.43 17.52
C SER A 75 36.58 -21.16 17.34
N ALA A 76 36.26 -20.30 16.36
CA ALA A 76 37.01 -19.07 16.08
C ALA A 76 36.45 -17.80 16.73
N VAL A 77 35.26 -17.84 17.35
CA VAL A 77 34.55 -16.64 17.86
C VAL A 77 34.73 -16.42 19.37
N ALA A 78 35.19 -17.43 20.12
CA ALA A 78 35.30 -17.35 21.58
C ALA A 78 36.26 -16.26 22.12
N PRO A 79 37.45 -15.97 21.53
CA PRO A 79 38.34 -14.96 22.11
C PRO A 79 37.98 -13.51 21.75
N ALA A 80 37.11 -13.27 20.76
CA ALA A 80 36.76 -11.91 20.31
C ALA A 80 35.56 -11.31 21.07
N VAL A 81 34.75 -12.12 21.76
CA VAL A 81 33.58 -11.64 22.52
C VAL A 81 33.98 -11.11 23.90
N GLY A 82 35.03 -11.67 24.53
CA GLY A 82 35.53 -11.19 25.82
C GLY A 82 36.04 -9.74 25.77
N ALA A 83 36.83 -9.38 24.75
CA ALA A 83 37.35 -8.03 24.59
C ALA A 83 36.26 -6.99 24.31
N ARG A 84 35.14 -7.38 23.68
CA ARG A 84 34.00 -6.49 23.42
C ARG A 84 33.14 -6.22 24.65
N ILE A 85 33.11 -7.13 25.62
CA ILE A 85 32.31 -6.95 26.85
C ILE A 85 32.98 -5.93 27.77
N GLU A 86 34.31 -5.95 27.91
CA GLU A 86 35.04 -4.96 28.71
C GLU A 86 34.96 -3.54 28.11
N ASP A 87 34.97 -3.40 26.78
CA ASP A 87 34.77 -2.10 26.12
C ASP A 87 33.34 -1.55 26.31
N ILE A 88 32.32 -2.41 26.38
CA ILE A 88 30.93 -2.00 26.62
C ILE A 88 30.75 -1.56 28.08
N GLU A 89 31.34 -2.26 29.06
CA GLU A 89 31.27 -1.85 30.47
C GLU A 89 32.05 -0.56 30.75
N ARG A 90 33.17 -0.32 30.04
CA ARG A 90 33.94 0.92 30.14
C ARG A 90 33.19 2.11 29.55
N LEU A 91 32.43 1.91 28.46
CA LEU A 91 31.57 2.94 27.87
C LEU A 91 30.32 3.22 28.72
N GLN A 92 29.77 2.21 29.41
CA GLN A 92 28.63 2.40 30.32
C GLN A 92 29.04 3.10 31.62
N SER A 93 30.27 2.87 32.11
CA SER A 93 30.77 3.51 33.33
C SER A 93 31.06 5.02 33.17
N GLN A 94 31.24 5.51 31.93
CA GLN A 94 31.36 6.95 31.63
C GLN A 94 29.99 7.65 31.49
N SER A 95 28.89 6.90 31.48
CA SER A 95 27.52 7.40 31.24
C SER A 95 26.74 7.73 32.52
N ASN A 96 27.28 7.48 33.72
CA ASN A 96 26.53 7.60 34.98
C ASN A 96 26.50 9.00 35.61
N ASP A 97 26.94 10.04 34.90
CA ASP A 97 26.79 11.43 35.33
C ASP A 97 25.44 12.00 34.80
N THR A 98 24.32 11.35 35.14
CA THR A 98 22.99 11.77 34.70
C THR A 98 22.39 12.81 35.63
N GLY A 99 22.82 14.06 35.45
CA GLY A 99 21.90 15.18 35.58
C GLY A 99 20.77 15.01 34.56
N ASN A 100 19.53 14.96 35.05
CA ASN A 100 18.26 15.10 34.33
C ASN A 100 18.34 14.92 32.79
N LEU A 101 18.09 13.70 32.29
CA LEU A 101 18.13 13.28 30.87
C LEU A 101 17.29 14.13 29.89
N MET A 102 16.50 15.08 30.40
CA MET A 102 15.68 16.02 29.61
C MET A 102 16.35 17.39 29.42
N VAL A 103 17.53 17.63 30.00
CA VAL A 103 18.25 18.91 29.88
C VAL A 103 19.59 18.67 29.19
N ALA A 104 19.72 19.18 27.96
CA ALA A 104 21.00 19.14 27.24
C ALA A 104 22.09 19.84 28.06
N ALA A 105 23.29 19.24 28.10
CA ALA A 105 24.42 19.84 28.80
C ALA A 105 24.70 21.26 28.26
N PRO A 106 25.00 22.26 29.11
CA PRO A 106 25.25 23.64 28.67
C PRO A 106 26.29 23.75 27.55
N ALA A 107 27.32 22.89 27.55
CA ALA A 107 28.31 22.82 26.49
C ALA A 107 27.73 22.38 25.13
N ALA A 108 26.77 21.43 25.13
CA ALA A 108 26.08 21.01 23.91
C ALA A 108 25.19 22.13 23.36
N ILE A 109 24.56 22.92 24.24
CA ILE A 109 23.79 24.10 23.84
C ILE A 109 24.70 25.16 23.20
N ALA A 110 25.85 25.46 23.81
CA ALA A 110 26.80 26.42 23.27
C ALA A 110 27.38 25.98 21.91
N ALA A 111 27.73 24.70 21.76
CA ALA A 111 28.20 24.15 20.48
C ALA A 111 27.13 24.22 19.38
N ALA A 112 25.87 23.91 19.71
CA ALA A 112 24.75 24.02 18.77
C ALA A 112 24.49 25.49 18.36
N GLN A 113 24.63 26.44 19.29
CA GLN A 113 24.53 27.87 19.00
C GLN A 113 25.66 28.35 18.08
N GLN A 114 26.90 27.94 18.34
CA GLN A 114 28.04 28.28 17.48
C GLN A 114 27.86 27.75 16.05
N GLN A 115 27.43 26.49 15.90
CA GLN A 115 27.12 25.92 14.59
C GLN A 115 25.97 26.66 13.89
N ALA A 116 24.96 27.13 14.63
CA ALA A 116 23.87 27.89 14.04
C ALA A 116 24.35 29.24 13.48
N ILE A 117 25.31 29.90 14.14
CA ILE A 117 25.92 31.16 13.69
C ILE A 117 26.78 30.93 12.44
N GLU A 118 27.65 29.91 12.46
CA GLU A 118 28.48 29.55 11.30
C GLU A 118 27.62 29.15 10.08
N ASN A 119 26.48 28.51 10.32
CA ASN A 119 25.51 28.20 9.27
C ASN A 119 24.69 29.42 8.82
N ALA A 120 24.50 30.41 9.68
CA ALA A 120 23.81 31.66 9.34
C ALA A 120 24.66 32.51 8.40
N ASP A 121 25.97 32.60 8.64
CA ASP A 121 26.91 33.31 7.75
C ASP A 121 27.06 32.60 6.39
N ASN A 122 26.84 31.28 6.35
CA ASN A 122 26.81 30.50 5.12
C ASN A 122 25.47 30.53 4.37
N ARG A 123 24.46 31.29 4.84
CA ARG A 123 23.22 31.49 4.07
C ARG A 123 23.52 32.36 2.85
N LYS A 124 23.89 31.69 1.75
CA LYS A 124 23.95 32.29 0.41
C LYS A 124 22.67 33.11 0.21
N THR A 125 22.84 34.42 0.05
CA THR A 125 21.74 35.33 -0.23
C THR A 125 20.98 34.78 -1.43
N VAL A 126 19.73 34.39 -1.22
CA VAL A 126 18.90 33.83 -2.29
C VAL A 126 18.66 34.95 -3.29
N THR A 127 19.39 34.91 -4.40
CA THR A 127 19.23 35.86 -5.50
C THR A 127 17.98 35.46 -6.25
N LEU A 128 16.89 36.20 -6.05
CA LEU A 128 15.65 35.97 -6.77
C LEU A 128 15.83 36.41 -8.24
N PRO A 129 15.38 35.61 -9.23
CA PRO A 129 15.40 36.04 -10.62
C PRO A 129 14.51 37.29 -10.82
N PRO A 130 14.83 38.14 -11.82
CA PRO A 130 14.06 39.36 -12.09
C PRO A 130 12.59 39.05 -12.41
N ILE A 131 11.68 39.91 -11.94
CA ILE A 131 10.24 39.77 -12.16
C ILE A 131 9.95 39.95 -13.67
N THR A 132 9.39 38.93 -14.30
CA THR A 132 8.92 39.01 -15.69
C THR A 132 7.45 39.44 -15.69
N ALA A 133 7.16 40.68 -16.12
CA ALA A 133 5.80 41.20 -16.17
C ALA A 133 4.89 40.30 -17.01
N GLY A 134 3.72 39.93 -16.47
CA GLY A 134 2.76 39.04 -17.13
C GLY A 134 2.99 37.55 -16.94
N HIS A 135 4.13 37.12 -16.37
CA HIS A 135 4.36 35.72 -16.04
C HIS A 135 3.43 35.28 -14.90
N LYS A 136 2.60 34.27 -15.16
CA LYS A 136 1.78 33.59 -14.15
C LYS A 136 2.27 32.15 -14.08
N SER A 137 2.84 31.77 -12.94
CA SER A 137 3.17 30.36 -12.71
C SER A 137 1.89 29.54 -12.74
N ASN A 138 1.94 28.41 -13.44
CA ASN A 138 0.85 27.46 -13.38
C ASN A 138 0.84 26.86 -11.97
N ALA A 139 -0.24 27.08 -11.21
CA ALA A 139 -0.38 26.55 -9.85
C ALA A 139 -0.34 25.01 -9.80
N LEU A 140 -0.46 24.34 -10.95
CA LEU A 140 -0.36 22.90 -11.10
C LEU A 140 1.09 22.41 -11.32
N ASP A 141 2.01 23.30 -11.71
CA ASP A 141 3.42 23.00 -11.97
C ASP A 141 4.25 23.03 -10.66
N LEU A 142 3.83 22.21 -9.69
CA LEU A 142 4.51 22.10 -8.40
C LEU A 142 5.85 21.39 -8.57
N PRO A 143 6.95 21.75 -7.90
CA PRO A 143 8.18 20.98 -8.04
C PRO A 143 8.01 19.50 -7.59
N VAL A 144 8.80 18.59 -8.16
CA VAL A 144 8.91 17.22 -7.65
C VAL A 144 9.63 17.29 -6.29
N PRO A 145 9.13 16.61 -5.23
CA PRO A 145 9.77 16.63 -3.92
C PRO A 145 11.24 16.22 -4.02
N PRO A 146 12.20 16.91 -3.36
CA PRO A 146 13.62 16.61 -3.47
C PRO A 146 13.96 15.14 -3.17
N LYS A 147 13.24 14.53 -2.22
CA LYS A 147 13.36 13.11 -1.89
C LYS A 147 12.96 12.18 -3.03
N VAL A 148 11.90 12.52 -3.75
CA VAL A 148 11.41 11.74 -4.90
C VAL A 148 12.36 11.93 -6.09
N ASP A 149 12.85 13.16 -6.30
CA ASP A 149 13.82 13.48 -7.34
C ASP A 149 15.16 12.76 -7.11
N ALA A 150 15.64 12.66 -5.87
CA ALA A 150 16.78 11.83 -5.50
C ALA A 150 16.52 10.33 -5.78
N ALA A 151 15.31 9.83 -5.51
CA ALA A 151 14.96 8.45 -5.83
C ALA A 151 14.98 8.18 -7.35
N PHE A 152 14.56 9.15 -8.18
CA PHE A 152 14.75 9.03 -9.64
C PHE A 152 16.22 8.94 -9.98
N ARG A 153 17.06 9.85 -9.46
CA ARG A 153 18.49 9.84 -9.73
C ARG A 153 19.16 8.50 -9.40
N ASP A 154 18.77 7.91 -8.28
CA ASP A 154 19.31 6.62 -7.80
C ASP A 154 18.67 5.38 -8.48
N TYR A 155 17.78 5.58 -9.46
CA TYR A 155 16.98 4.53 -10.10
C TYR A 155 16.22 3.63 -9.10
N ARG A 156 15.77 4.21 -7.98
CA ARG A 156 15.00 3.49 -6.95
C ARG A 156 13.51 3.45 -7.31
N TYR A 157 12.80 2.48 -6.73
CA TYR A 157 11.35 2.41 -6.86
C TYR A 157 10.66 3.67 -6.33
N ILE A 158 9.78 4.26 -7.14
CA ILE A 158 9.04 5.47 -6.81
C ILE A 158 7.54 5.19 -6.88
N PRO A 159 6.82 5.26 -5.74
CA PRO A 159 5.38 5.09 -5.76
C PRO A 159 4.70 6.28 -6.46
N TYR A 160 3.79 6.04 -7.39
CA TYR A 160 3.15 7.11 -8.17
C TYR A 160 2.25 8.01 -7.30
N THR A 161 1.80 7.51 -6.15
CA THR A 161 1.13 8.32 -5.13
C THR A 161 2.01 9.46 -4.60
N ALA A 162 3.34 9.31 -4.60
CA ALA A 162 4.28 10.37 -4.23
C ALA A 162 4.46 11.46 -5.31
N LEU A 163 4.00 11.19 -6.54
CA LEU A 163 4.01 12.14 -7.66
C LEU A 163 2.66 12.85 -7.85
N THR A 164 1.65 12.47 -7.07
CA THR A 164 0.33 13.13 -7.12
C THR A 164 0.44 14.60 -6.75
N GLN A 165 -0.49 15.40 -7.27
CA GLN A 165 -0.57 16.83 -6.94
C GLN A 165 -0.69 17.06 -5.43
N ALA A 166 -1.47 16.22 -4.73
CA ALA A 166 -1.61 16.29 -3.28
C ALA A 166 -0.28 16.04 -2.56
N ALA A 167 0.50 15.04 -2.98
CA ALA A 167 1.81 14.78 -2.41
C ALA A 167 2.81 15.92 -2.67
N ARG A 168 2.82 16.48 -3.88
CA ARG A 168 3.65 17.64 -4.25
C ARG A 168 3.28 18.88 -3.43
N LEU A 169 1.99 19.15 -3.23
CA LEU A 169 1.52 20.27 -2.39
C LEU A 169 1.98 20.13 -0.93
N ARG A 170 1.85 18.94 -0.35
CA ARG A 170 2.30 18.68 1.03
C ARG A 170 3.80 18.93 1.17
N SER A 171 4.59 18.39 0.24
CA SER A 171 6.04 18.61 0.25
C SER A 171 6.41 20.08 0.05
N ALA A 172 5.72 20.81 -0.82
CA ALA A 172 5.95 22.24 -1.04
C ALA A 172 5.63 23.08 0.22
N ARG A 173 4.77 22.59 1.11
CA ARG A 173 4.48 23.19 2.42
C ARG A 173 5.48 22.81 3.51
N GLY A 174 6.49 21.99 3.19
CA GLY A 174 7.44 21.46 4.17
C GLY A 174 6.85 20.36 5.06
N GLU A 175 5.71 19.78 4.69
CA GLU A 175 5.13 18.63 5.40
C GLU A 175 5.92 17.38 5.02
N GLU A 176 7.03 17.16 5.71
CA GLU A 176 7.80 15.91 5.63
C GLU A 176 7.38 14.96 6.76
N ASP A 177 7.07 13.71 6.41
CA ASP A 177 6.78 12.68 7.39
C ASP A 177 8.09 12.22 8.04
N TYR A 178 8.22 12.44 9.35
CA TYR A 178 9.30 11.89 10.17
C TYR A 178 8.80 10.72 11.01
N ILE A 179 9.60 9.67 11.13
CA ILE A 179 9.35 8.51 12.00
C ILE A 179 10.42 8.47 13.08
N LEU A 180 9.98 8.38 14.35
CA LEU A 180 10.86 8.01 15.46
C LEU A 180 11.28 6.55 15.31
N ASN A 181 12.56 6.32 15.13
CA ASN A 181 13.13 4.99 15.09
C ASN A 181 13.21 4.38 16.51
N ALA A 182 13.40 3.06 16.60
CA ALA A 182 13.49 2.35 17.89
C ALA A 182 14.68 2.79 18.78
N LYS A 183 15.67 3.49 18.20
CA LYS A 183 16.82 4.06 18.91
C LYS A 183 16.57 5.51 19.37
N GLY A 184 15.34 6.01 19.27
CA GLY A 184 14.97 7.38 19.63
C GLY A 184 15.38 8.46 18.62
N GLY A 185 15.98 8.09 17.48
CA GLY A 185 16.36 9.02 16.42
C GLY A 185 15.21 9.36 15.49
N LEU A 186 15.16 10.61 15.03
CA LEU A 186 14.22 11.06 14.01
C LEU A 186 14.73 10.64 12.63
N THR A 187 13.96 9.86 11.87
CA THR A 187 14.33 9.42 10.51
C THR A 187 13.27 9.85 9.51
N VAL A 188 13.69 10.32 8.33
CA VAL A 188 12.74 10.72 7.27
C VAL A 188 12.02 9.49 6.76
N LYS A 189 10.69 9.43 6.89
CA LYS A 189 9.85 8.32 6.43
C LYS A 189 10.12 8.03 4.97
N GLY A 190 10.50 6.80 4.62
CA GLY A 190 10.72 6.37 3.24
C GLY A 190 9.54 6.68 2.31
N LEU A 191 9.75 6.61 0.99
CA LEU A 191 8.64 6.77 0.04
C LEU A 191 7.58 5.70 0.32
N SER A 192 6.41 6.13 0.78
CA SER A 192 5.36 5.23 1.22
C SER A 192 4.68 4.58 0.02
N ARG A 193 4.66 3.25 -0.01
CA ARG A 193 3.88 2.45 -0.98
C ARG A 193 2.41 2.33 -0.59
N GLU A 194 2.05 2.86 0.57
CA GLU A 194 0.68 2.80 1.06
C GLU A 194 -0.26 3.49 0.05
N ASN A 195 -1.41 2.87 -0.21
CA ASN A 195 -2.42 3.36 -1.15
C ASN A 195 -2.04 3.42 -2.63
N GLU A 196 -0.89 2.90 -3.06
CA GLU A 196 -0.54 2.95 -4.48
C GLU A 196 -1.55 2.20 -5.35
N ARG A 197 -2.04 1.06 -4.88
CA ARG A 197 -3.14 0.30 -5.52
C ARG A 197 -4.46 1.08 -5.63
N GLY A 198 -4.63 2.12 -4.83
CA GLY A 198 -5.82 2.97 -4.80
C GLY A 198 -5.70 4.24 -5.63
N ILE A 199 -4.61 4.43 -6.37
CA ILE A 199 -4.44 5.60 -7.24
C ILE A 199 -5.52 5.62 -8.33
N SER A 200 -6.14 6.78 -8.56
CA SER A 200 -7.10 6.94 -9.65
C SER A 200 -6.40 6.96 -11.01
N THR A 201 -7.09 6.56 -12.08
CA THR A 201 -6.53 6.59 -13.44
C THR A 201 -6.03 7.99 -13.85
N ILE A 202 -6.76 9.04 -13.45
CA ILE A 202 -6.40 10.44 -13.76
C ILE A 202 -5.12 10.85 -13.02
N GLU A 203 -5.00 10.52 -11.74
CA GLU A 203 -3.79 10.80 -10.96
C GLU A 203 -2.60 10.00 -11.45
N TRP A 204 -2.82 8.73 -11.80
CA TRP A 204 -1.80 7.86 -12.36
C TRP A 204 -1.26 8.42 -13.68
N LEU A 205 -2.13 8.86 -14.60
CA LEU A 205 -1.70 9.47 -15.87
C LEU A 205 -0.80 10.70 -15.68
N LYS A 206 -1.13 11.55 -14.69
CA LYS A 206 -0.32 12.73 -14.36
C LYS A 206 1.03 12.34 -13.74
N ALA A 207 1.01 11.37 -12.84
CA ALA A 207 2.21 10.83 -12.20
C ALA A 207 3.13 10.15 -13.23
N ALA A 208 2.56 9.35 -14.13
CA ALA A 208 3.22 8.64 -15.22
C ALA A 208 4.02 9.59 -16.11
N LYS A 209 3.40 10.67 -16.62
CA LYS A 209 4.10 11.71 -17.40
C LYS A 209 5.26 12.35 -16.64
N THR A 210 5.04 12.67 -15.37
CA THR A 210 6.10 13.23 -14.52
C THR A 210 7.25 12.22 -14.37
N ALA A 211 6.94 10.92 -14.25
CA ALA A 211 7.93 9.88 -14.13
C ALA A 211 8.72 9.63 -15.42
N GLU A 212 8.06 9.66 -16.58
CA GLU A 212 8.69 9.60 -17.91
C GLU A 212 9.73 10.72 -18.07
N GLU A 213 9.31 11.98 -17.86
CA GLU A 213 10.18 13.16 -17.96
C GLU A 213 11.40 13.05 -17.03
N ARG A 214 11.18 12.66 -15.76
CA ARG A 214 12.27 12.53 -14.79
C ARG A 214 13.20 11.37 -15.12
N THR A 215 12.67 10.27 -15.63
CA THR A 215 13.47 9.11 -16.04
C THR A 215 14.32 9.46 -17.24
N GLN A 216 13.77 10.20 -18.21
CA GLN A 216 14.51 10.71 -19.36
C GLN A 216 15.65 11.67 -18.95
N VAL A 217 15.39 12.56 -17.99
CA VAL A 217 16.41 13.50 -17.48
C VAL A 217 17.57 12.77 -16.82
N TYR A 218 17.31 11.75 -16.00
CA TYR A 218 18.35 11.10 -15.19
C TYR A 218 19.00 9.87 -15.84
N HIS A 219 18.27 9.15 -16.70
CA HIS A 219 18.70 7.86 -17.24
C HIS A 219 18.69 7.79 -18.76
N GLY A 220 18.50 8.93 -19.42
CA GLY A 220 18.54 9.05 -20.87
C GLY A 220 17.22 8.68 -21.56
N LYS A 221 17.17 9.02 -22.86
CA LYS A 221 15.97 8.90 -23.69
C LYS A 221 15.45 7.47 -23.78
N ASP A 222 16.32 6.50 -24.00
CA ASP A 222 15.92 5.11 -24.20
C ASP A 222 15.14 4.55 -23.00
N ARG A 223 15.54 4.86 -21.76
CA ARG A 223 14.79 4.46 -20.56
C ARG A 223 13.47 5.21 -20.40
N GLY A 224 13.42 6.48 -20.78
CA GLY A 224 12.18 7.26 -20.84
C GLY A 224 11.18 6.66 -21.83
N ASP A 225 11.63 6.35 -23.05
CA ASP A 225 10.81 5.78 -24.12
C ASP A 225 10.31 4.36 -23.75
N ALA A 226 11.13 3.55 -23.08
CA ALA A 226 10.72 2.25 -22.55
C ALA A 226 9.63 2.38 -21.47
N LEU A 227 9.78 3.33 -20.54
CA LEU A 227 8.77 3.59 -19.51
C LEU A 227 7.45 4.14 -20.11
N GLN A 228 7.55 4.98 -21.15
CA GLN A 228 6.37 5.45 -21.88
C GLN A 228 5.64 4.30 -22.60
N SER A 229 6.39 3.37 -23.20
CA SER A 229 5.85 2.17 -23.84
C SER A 229 5.13 1.29 -22.81
N HIS A 230 5.73 1.08 -21.63
CA HIS A 230 5.09 0.42 -20.48
C HIS A 230 3.76 1.08 -20.10
N HIS A 231 3.72 2.41 -20.00
CA HIS A 231 2.47 3.10 -19.67
C HIS A 231 1.37 2.90 -20.72
N THR A 232 1.74 2.75 -21.99
CA THR A 232 0.80 2.39 -23.06
C THR A 232 0.24 0.98 -22.84
N VAL A 233 1.08 0.02 -22.44
CA VAL A 233 0.66 -1.34 -22.06
C VAL A 233 -0.30 -1.30 -20.87
N VAL A 234 0.02 -0.55 -19.82
CA VAL A 234 -0.83 -0.41 -18.62
C VAL A 234 -2.21 0.12 -18.98
N LEU A 235 -2.30 1.13 -19.86
CA LEU A 235 -3.59 1.66 -20.32
C LEU A 235 -4.39 0.64 -21.15
N SER A 236 -3.72 -0.15 -22.00
CA SER A 236 -4.36 -1.25 -22.73
C SER A 236 -4.90 -2.33 -21.79
N LEU A 237 -4.13 -2.68 -20.75
CA LEU A 237 -4.56 -3.60 -19.69
C LEU A 237 -5.72 -3.04 -18.88
N ALA A 238 -5.73 -1.75 -18.60
CA ALA A 238 -6.83 -1.09 -17.88
C ALA A 238 -8.15 -1.22 -18.65
N HIS A 239 -8.10 -1.10 -19.99
CA HIS A 239 -9.26 -1.25 -20.86
C HIS A 239 -9.76 -2.70 -20.93
N SER A 240 -8.85 -3.66 -21.06
CA SER A 240 -9.18 -5.07 -21.29
C SER A 240 -9.46 -5.88 -20.03
N HIS A 241 -8.75 -5.61 -18.93
CA HIS A 241 -8.79 -6.40 -17.70
C HIS A 241 -9.24 -5.58 -16.47
N GLY A 242 -9.48 -4.28 -16.65
CA GLY A 242 -9.89 -3.37 -15.59
C GLY A 242 -8.71 -2.74 -14.83
N TRP A 243 -8.97 -1.57 -14.26
CA TRP A 243 -7.95 -0.72 -13.63
C TRP A 243 -7.15 -1.41 -12.53
N ALA A 244 -7.78 -2.22 -11.70
CA ALA A 244 -7.09 -2.92 -10.62
C ALA A 244 -6.11 -4.01 -11.12
N VAL A 245 -6.27 -4.57 -12.33
CA VAL A 245 -5.23 -5.47 -12.92
C VAL A 245 -4.08 -4.61 -13.39
N ALA A 246 -4.39 -3.55 -14.12
CA ALA A 246 -3.40 -2.65 -14.70
C ALA A 246 -2.48 -2.01 -13.66
N VAL A 247 -3.01 -1.51 -12.54
CA VAL A 247 -2.20 -0.91 -11.48
C VAL A 247 -1.31 -1.94 -10.78
N GLU A 248 -1.80 -3.15 -10.55
CA GLU A 248 -0.98 -4.20 -9.95
C GLU A 248 0.16 -4.62 -10.88
N TYR A 249 -0.14 -4.73 -12.19
CA TYR A 249 0.85 -4.99 -13.22
C TYR A 249 1.90 -3.88 -13.28
N ASP A 250 1.46 -2.62 -13.30
CA ASP A 250 2.32 -1.44 -13.26
C ASP A 250 3.29 -1.46 -12.07
N ILE A 251 2.76 -1.67 -10.85
CA ILE A 251 3.55 -1.75 -9.63
C ILE A 251 4.60 -2.85 -9.73
N GLN A 252 4.20 -4.07 -10.11
CA GLN A 252 5.12 -5.21 -10.18
C GLN A 252 6.24 -4.99 -11.21
N GLN A 253 5.92 -4.47 -12.40
CA GLN A 253 6.92 -4.22 -13.44
C GLN A 253 7.89 -3.10 -13.03
N ARG A 254 7.40 -2.01 -12.43
CA ARG A 254 8.28 -0.94 -11.93
C ARG A 254 9.13 -1.40 -10.74
N GLU A 255 8.63 -2.28 -9.88
CA GLU A 255 9.43 -2.90 -8.82
C GLU A 255 10.51 -3.83 -9.38
N ALA A 256 10.19 -4.63 -10.40
CA ALA A 256 11.16 -5.49 -11.08
C ALA A 256 12.29 -4.64 -11.70
N ALA A 257 11.95 -3.56 -12.41
CA ALA A 257 12.95 -2.66 -12.99
C ALA A 257 13.81 -1.93 -11.96
N ALA A 258 13.24 -1.56 -10.80
CA ALA A 258 14.01 -0.97 -9.72
C ALA A 258 14.97 -1.96 -9.03
N ASN A 259 14.68 -3.26 -9.08
CA ASN A 259 15.52 -4.30 -8.50
C ASN A 259 16.56 -4.85 -9.50
N ASP A 260 16.21 -4.92 -10.79
CA ASP A 260 17.09 -5.32 -11.88
C ASP A 260 17.08 -4.26 -12.99
N HIS A 261 18.20 -3.55 -13.11
CA HIS A 261 18.39 -2.49 -14.10
C HIS A 261 18.40 -3.01 -15.55
N ARG A 262 18.45 -4.32 -15.77
CA ARG A 262 18.38 -4.95 -17.09
C ARG A 262 16.95 -5.34 -17.49
N HIS A 263 15.99 -5.18 -16.58
CA HIS A 263 14.59 -5.49 -16.84
C HIS A 263 14.02 -4.55 -17.92
N ASP A 264 13.50 -5.13 -19.00
CA ASP A 264 12.89 -4.38 -20.09
C ASP A 264 11.42 -4.09 -19.79
N LEU A 265 11.07 -2.81 -19.73
CA LEU A 265 9.71 -2.32 -19.50
C LEU A 265 8.91 -2.13 -20.80
N SER A 266 9.55 -2.16 -21.97
CA SER A 266 8.91 -1.73 -23.22
C SER A 266 7.80 -2.66 -23.70
N GLY A 267 7.81 -3.93 -23.28
CA GLY A 267 6.88 -4.97 -23.72
C GLY A 267 5.84 -5.40 -22.68
N LEU A 268 4.85 -6.16 -23.14
CA LEU A 268 3.92 -6.86 -22.26
C LEU A 268 4.56 -8.16 -21.75
N ASP A 269 4.73 -8.25 -20.44
CA ASP A 269 5.09 -9.48 -19.75
C ASP A 269 3.84 -10.32 -19.49
N THR A 270 3.61 -11.29 -20.37
CA THR A 270 2.47 -12.21 -20.28
C THR A 270 2.52 -13.11 -19.05
N ALA A 271 3.72 -13.41 -18.53
CA ALA A 271 3.88 -14.24 -17.34
C ALA A 271 3.43 -13.48 -16.09
N ALA A 272 3.87 -12.23 -15.93
CA ALA A 272 3.40 -11.35 -14.84
C ALA A 272 1.88 -11.13 -14.91
N LEU A 273 1.33 -10.85 -16.11
CA LEU A 273 -0.12 -10.71 -16.28
C LEU A 273 -0.89 -11.96 -15.87
N THR A 274 -0.40 -13.15 -16.24
CA THR A 274 -1.02 -14.43 -15.87
C THR A 274 -1.00 -14.63 -14.34
N LEU A 275 0.13 -14.35 -13.69
CA LEU A 275 0.22 -14.45 -12.23
C LEU A 275 -0.76 -13.51 -11.53
N ILE A 276 -0.87 -12.26 -11.99
CA ILE A 276 -1.80 -11.28 -11.40
C ILE A 276 -3.26 -11.68 -11.58
N THR A 277 -3.62 -12.19 -12.76
CA THR A 277 -5.02 -12.54 -13.09
C THR A 277 -5.49 -13.83 -12.43
N THR A 278 -4.59 -14.79 -12.22
CA THR A 278 -4.88 -16.07 -11.54
C THR A 278 -4.77 -16.01 -10.01
N SER A 279 -4.26 -14.91 -9.44
CA SER A 279 -4.00 -14.85 -8.00
C SER A 279 -5.31 -14.89 -7.18
N PRO A 280 -5.52 -15.92 -6.33
CA PRO A 280 -6.80 -16.20 -5.68
C PRO A 280 -7.21 -15.14 -4.66
N THR A 281 -6.27 -14.28 -4.24
CA THR A 281 -6.52 -13.19 -3.28
C THR A 281 -7.52 -12.15 -3.83
N ARG A 282 -7.76 -12.14 -5.14
CA ARG A 282 -8.56 -11.12 -5.81
C ARG A 282 -10.05 -11.42 -5.92
N ALA A 283 -10.46 -12.68 -5.84
CA ALA A 283 -11.86 -13.09 -5.92
C ALA A 283 -12.74 -12.49 -4.80
N ARG A 284 -12.15 -11.90 -3.75
CA ARG A 284 -12.87 -11.25 -2.64
C ARG A 284 -13.05 -9.74 -2.74
N SER A 285 -12.36 -9.03 -3.65
CA SER A 285 -12.36 -7.56 -3.66
C SER A 285 -13.12 -6.91 -4.83
N MET A 286 -13.63 -7.68 -5.81
CA MET A 286 -14.29 -7.11 -6.99
C MET A 286 -15.82 -6.98 -6.87
N ASP A 287 -16.45 -7.57 -5.85
CA ASP A 287 -17.92 -7.59 -5.70
C ASP A 287 -18.54 -6.34 -5.03
N THR A 288 -17.78 -5.30 -4.69
CA THR A 288 -18.31 -4.18 -3.87
C THR A 288 -18.47 -2.84 -4.60
N THR A 289 -18.24 -2.76 -5.91
CA THR A 289 -18.36 -1.50 -6.67
C THR A 289 -19.45 -1.54 -7.73
N ALA A 290 -20.70 -1.55 -7.29
CA ALA A 290 -21.86 -1.22 -8.12
C ALA A 290 -22.98 -0.57 -7.28
N ALA A 291 -22.72 0.63 -6.73
CA ALA A 291 -23.78 1.49 -6.20
C ALA A 291 -23.33 2.96 -6.25
N THR A 292 -23.48 3.56 -7.43
CA THR A 292 -23.37 4.99 -7.66
C THR A 292 -24.70 5.64 -7.28
N THR A 293 -24.76 6.48 -6.24
CA THR A 293 -25.83 7.49 -6.10
C THR A 293 -25.38 8.73 -5.29
N ALA A 294 -25.44 9.86 -6.00
CA ALA A 294 -25.84 11.20 -5.56
C ALA A 294 -25.26 11.81 -4.26
N ALA A 295 -24.42 12.83 -4.43
CA ALA A 295 -24.12 13.82 -3.39
C ALA A 295 -25.24 14.87 -3.30
N PRO A 296 -25.67 15.29 -2.09
CA PRO A 296 -26.34 16.56 -1.91
C PRO A 296 -25.37 17.62 -1.38
N ALA A 297 -25.36 18.77 -2.05
CA ALA A 297 -24.71 20.00 -1.63
C ALA A 297 -25.18 20.43 -0.23
N LYS A 298 -24.26 20.88 0.64
CA LYS A 298 -24.60 21.68 1.82
C LYS A 298 -23.63 22.82 2.08
N ARG A 299 -24.26 23.91 2.50
CA ARG A 299 -23.85 25.30 2.65
C ARG A 299 -22.68 25.52 3.61
N ALA A 300 -21.98 26.62 3.35
CA ALA A 300 -21.01 27.27 4.22
C ALA A 300 -21.61 27.65 5.59
N ALA A 301 -20.80 27.49 6.65
CA ALA A 301 -20.88 28.28 7.86
C ALA A 301 -19.47 28.47 8.45
N LEU A 302 -19.15 29.73 8.72
CA LEU A 302 -17.95 30.26 9.39
C LEU A 302 -17.89 29.79 10.85
N GLY A 303 -16.70 29.43 11.35
CA GLY A 303 -16.46 29.21 12.78
C GLY A 303 -15.13 28.49 13.10
N THR A 304 -14.09 29.29 13.35
CA THR A 304 -12.90 29.16 14.23
C THR A 304 -12.24 27.77 14.48
N PRO A 305 -10.89 27.65 14.36
CA PRO A 305 -10.19 26.36 14.44
C PRO A 305 -9.79 25.98 15.88
N ALA A 306 -10.22 24.80 16.34
CA ALA A 306 -9.57 24.10 17.44
C ALA A 306 -8.73 22.95 16.86
N ASN A 307 -7.42 23.10 17.01
CA ASN A 307 -6.39 22.23 16.47
C ASN A 307 -6.33 20.92 17.27
N ALA A 308 -6.91 19.85 16.72
CA ALA A 308 -6.63 18.49 17.12
C ALA A 308 -6.51 17.63 15.86
N THR A 309 -5.28 17.41 15.43
CA THR A 309 -4.90 16.45 14.38
C THR A 309 -5.26 15.04 14.84
N GLN A 310 -6.52 14.66 14.65
CA GLN A 310 -6.93 13.26 14.68
C GLN A 310 -6.46 12.62 13.38
N SER A 311 -5.58 11.63 13.49
CA SER A 311 -5.19 10.78 12.37
C SER A 311 -6.46 10.20 11.74
N VAL A 312 -6.75 10.55 10.49
CA VAL A 312 -7.86 9.98 9.72
C VAL A 312 -7.55 8.51 9.46
N LYS A 313 -7.93 7.64 10.40
CA LYS A 313 -7.90 6.19 10.20
C LYS A 313 -8.84 5.88 9.03
N ARG A 314 -8.30 5.23 8.00
CA ARG A 314 -9.06 4.82 6.82
C ARG A 314 -10.34 4.11 7.22
N PRO A 315 -11.46 4.30 6.49
CA PRO A 315 -12.62 3.46 6.64
C PRO A 315 -12.20 2.02 6.32
N ARG A 316 -12.18 1.15 7.33
CA ARG A 316 -12.20 -0.30 7.09
C ARG A 316 -13.48 -0.55 6.27
N THR A 317 -13.32 -1.10 5.07
CA THR A 317 -14.37 -1.25 4.04
C THR A 317 -15.58 -2.08 4.47
N GLU A 318 -15.57 -2.64 5.68
CA GLU A 318 -16.70 -3.35 6.27
C GLU A 318 -16.89 -3.02 7.76
N SER A 319 -16.51 -1.81 8.21
CA SER A 319 -16.79 -1.42 9.60
C SER A 319 -18.30 -1.16 9.74
N ARG A 320 -19.03 -2.20 10.10
CA ARG A 320 -20.42 -2.12 10.56
C ARG A 320 -20.45 -1.46 11.93
N CYS A 321 -21.44 -0.60 12.13
CA CYS A 321 -21.70 0.02 13.41
C CYS A 321 -22.04 -1.05 14.45
N PHE A 322 -21.26 -1.14 15.53
CA PHE A 322 -21.53 -2.09 16.61
C PHE A 322 -22.82 -1.80 17.39
N ARG A 323 -23.41 -0.61 17.19
CA ARG A 323 -24.64 -0.21 17.85
C ARG A 323 -25.88 -0.71 17.11
N CYS A 324 -25.93 -0.59 15.78
CA CYS A 324 -27.10 -0.95 14.98
C CYS A 324 -26.87 -2.06 13.95
N GLY A 325 -25.63 -2.41 13.63
CA GLY A 325 -25.27 -3.42 12.63
C GLY A 325 -25.17 -2.92 11.19
N GLN A 326 -25.56 -1.66 10.93
CA GLN A 326 -25.52 -1.02 9.60
C GLN A 326 -24.12 -0.52 9.24
N GLN A 327 -23.86 -0.34 7.95
CA GLN A 327 -22.55 0.09 7.43
C GLN A 327 -22.41 1.63 7.44
N GLY A 328 -21.17 2.11 7.27
CA GLY A 328 -20.89 3.51 6.95
C GLY A 328 -20.83 4.50 8.11
N HIS A 329 -20.94 4.06 9.37
CA HIS A 329 -20.84 4.97 10.52
C HIS A 329 -20.34 4.29 11.81
N PHE A 330 -19.89 5.11 12.75
CA PHE A 330 -19.44 4.70 14.08
C PHE A 330 -20.57 4.79 15.13
N PRO A 331 -20.49 4.06 16.26
CA PRO A 331 -21.49 4.10 17.33
C PRO A 331 -21.93 5.49 17.79
N SER A 332 -21.00 6.45 17.88
CA SER A 332 -21.29 7.83 18.30
C SER A 332 -22.17 8.60 17.30
N GLY A 333 -22.11 8.24 16.01
CA GLY A 333 -22.92 8.84 14.94
C GLY A 333 -24.16 8.02 14.58
N CYS A 334 -24.45 6.95 15.32
CA CYS A 334 -25.59 6.08 15.05
C CYS A 334 -26.90 6.69 15.58
N THR A 335 -27.84 6.97 14.68
CA THR A 335 -29.17 7.50 14.99
C THR A 335 -30.25 6.41 15.11
N SER A 336 -29.93 5.15 14.78
CA SER A 336 -30.90 4.06 14.87
C SER A 336 -31.32 3.78 16.31
N SER A 337 -32.62 3.56 16.52
CA SER A 337 -33.19 3.08 17.80
C SER A 337 -33.18 1.56 17.91
N LEU A 338 -33.07 0.84 16.78
CA LEU A 338 -33.06 -0.62 16.72
C LEU A 338 -31.77 -1.18 16.10
N THR A 339 -31.38 -2.36 16.56
CA THR A 339 -30.32 -3.18 15.94
C THR A 339 -30.87 -3.91 14.72
N SER A 340 -29.98 -4.39 13.85
CA SER A 340 -30.35 -5.27 12.73
C SER A 340 -31.04 -6.57 13.18
N ALA A 341 -30.95 -6.93 14.47
CA ALA A 341 -31.64 -8.07 15.06
C ALA A 341 -32.99 -7.68 15.71
N GLY A 342 -33.48 -6.46 15.51
CA GLY A 342 -34.77 -5.97 16.02
C GLY A 342 -34.79 -5.62 17.51
N ARG A 343 -33.63 -5.51 18.17
CA ARG A 343 -33.53 -5.14 19.59
C ARG A 343 -33.27 -3.65 19.76
N ALA A 344 -33.59 -3.08 20.92
CA ALA A 344 -33.17 -1.74 21.27
C ALA A 344 -31.63 -1.62 21.22
N VAL A 345 -31.12 -0.53 20.65
CA VAL A 345 -29.67 -0.30 20.59
C VAL A 345 -29.08 -0.08 21.99
N ALA A 346 -27.86 -0.56 22.21
CA ALA A 346 -27.12 -0.24 23.42
C ALA A 346 -26.88 1.29 23.51
N PRO A 347 -27.05 1.91 24.69
CA PRO A 347 -26.73 3.32 24.88
C PRO A 347 -25.21 3.54 24.85
N LEU A 348 -24.79 4.75 24.50
CA LEU A 348 -23.40 5.15 24.64
C LEU A 348 -23.06 5.27 26.12
N LEU A 349 -21.87 4.81 26.51
CA LEU A 349 -21.34 5.03 27.84
C LEU A 349 -20.93 6.51 27.92
N GLY A 350 -21.55 7.28 28.82
CA GLY A 350 -21.44 8.75 28.88
C GLY A 350 -20.02 9.30 29.12
N ASP A 351 -19.94 10.59 29.44
CA ASP A 351 -18.70 11.42 29.44
C ASP A 351 -17.53 10.89 30.30
N GLY A 352 -17.76 9.92 31.19
CA GLY A 352 -16.71 9.25 31.95
C GLY A 352 -15.94 8.16 31.19
N SER A 353 -16.34 7.80 29.96
CA SER A 353 -15.67 6.75 29.20
C SER A 353 -14.45 7.29 28.43
N ARG A 354 -13.37 6.48 28.35
CA ARG A 354 -12.16 6.84 27.58
C ARG A 354 -12.38 6.96 26.06
N SER A 355 -13.57 6.62 25.57
CA SER A 355 -13.87 6.58 24.13
C SER A 355 -15.33 6.93 23.88
N ALA A 356 -15.58 7.94 23.04
CA ALA A 356 -16.91 8.31 22.57
C ALA A 356 -17.65 7.18 21.81
N GLN A 357 -16.97 6.07 21.51
CA GLN A 357 -17.53 4.90 20.84
C GLN A 357 -17.89 3.76 21.80
N ALA A 358 -17.71 3.95 23.11
CA ALA A 358 -18.02 2.92 24.11
C ALA A 358 -19.54 2.75 24.25
N LEU A 359 -20.00 1.49 24.21
CA LEU A 359 -21.40 1.12 24.40
C LEU A 359 -21.58 0.49 25.78
N ALA A 360 -22.64 0.86 26.50
CA ALA A 360 -22.97 0.26 27.79
C ALA A 360 -23.71 -1.07 27.58
N ALA A 361 -23.22 -2.13 28.21
CA ALA A 361 -23.87 -3.42 28.28
C ALA A 361 -24.96 -3.45 29.36
N PRO A 362 -25.87 -4.44 29.36
CA PRO A 362 -26.95 -4.53 30.35
C PRO A 362 -26.50 -4.59 31.82
N ASN A 363 -25.24 -4.97 32.06
CA ASN A 363 -24.63 -5.01 33.40
C ASN A 363 -23.92 -3.70 33.79
N GLY A 364 -24.09 -2.62 33.02
CA GLY A 364 -23.46 -1.32 33.27
C GLY A 364 -21.98 -1.22 32.85
N ARG A 365 -21.35 -2.31 32.40
CA ARG A 365 -19.96 -2.31 31.92
C ARG A 365 -19.91 -1.95 30.44
N ALA A 366 -18.75 -1.51 29.94
CA ALA A 366 -18.56 -1.31 28.51
C ALA A 366 -18.51 -2.65 27.76
N PHE A 367 -19.05 -2.72 26.54
CA PHE A 367 -18.78 -3.85 25.64
C PHE A 367 -17.29 -3.93 25.28
N CYS A 368 -16.72 -5.14 25.28
CA CYS A 368 -15.35 -5.36 24.84
C CYS A 368 -15.25 -5.28 23.31
N PHE A 369 -14.60 -4.26 22.77
CA PHE A 369 -14.51 -4.06 21.33
C PHE A 369 -13.76 -5.19 20.60
N ASN A 370 -12.70 -5.75 21.19
CA ASN A 370 -11.96 -6.87 20.60
C ASN A 370 -12.81 -8.14 20.51
N TYR A 371 -13.57 -8.44 21.58
CA TYR A 371 -14.53 -9.53 21.59
C TYR A 371 -15.66 -9.27 20.60
N ALA A 372 -16.22 -8.05 20.59
CA ALA A 372 -17.28 -7.67 19.66
C ALA A 372 -16.85 -7.87 18.20
N LEU A 373 -15.60 -7.57 17.85
CA LEU A 373 -15.09 -7.74 16.48
C LEU A 373 -14.82 -9.22 16.13
N SER A 374 -14.14 -9.96 17.00
CA SER A 374 -13.55 -11.26 16.65
C SER A 374 -14.23 -12.48 17.32
N SER A 375 -15.11 -12.23 18.29
CA SER A 375 -15.62 -13.23 19.26
C SER A 375 -14.53 -13.83 20.15
N THR A 376 -13.36 -13.19 20.21
CA THR A 376 -12.23 -13.58 21.07
C THR A 376 -11.64 -12.35 21.73
N CYS A 377 -11.13 -12.50 22.95
CA CYS A 377 -10.46 -11.43 23.66
C CYS A 377 -9.19 -11.99 24.28
N ARG A 378 -8.06 -11.30 24.10
CA ARG A 378 -6.77 -11.71 24.67
C ARG A 378 -6.79 -11.82 26.20
N PHE A 379 -7.74 -11.13 26.85
CA PHE A 379 -7.88 -11.12 28.30
C PHE A 379 -8.86 -12.20 28.81
N GLY A 380 -9.49 -12.98 27.93
CA GLY A 380 -10.37 -14.08 28.34
C GLY A 380 -11.43 -13.68 29.37
N ALA A 381 -11.58 -14.47 30.43
CA ALA A 381 -12.51 -14.20 31.52
C ALA A 381 -12.13 -12.97 32.37
N ASP A 382 -10.85 -12.61 32.41
CA ASP A 382 -10.32 -11.49 33.21
C ASP A 382 -10.57 -10.12 32.55
N CYS A 383 -11.22 -10.09 31.38
CA CYS A 383 -11.54 -8.84 30.73
C CYS A 383 -12.51 -8.01 31.59
N GLN A 384 -12.11 -6.78 31.92
CA GLN A 384 -12.97 -5.82 32.63
C GLN A 384 -14.16 -5.31 31.81
N ASN A 385 -14.22 -5.61 30.51
CA ASN A 385 -15.36 -5.30 29.65
C ASN A 385 -16.29 -6.49 29.45
N PHE A 386 -17.56 -6.25 29.12
CA PHE A 386 -18.54 -7.30 28.89
C PHE A 386 -18.30 -8.02 27.55
N HIS A 387 -18.32 -9.36 27.60
CA HIS A 387 -18.23 -10.24 26.44
C HIS A 387 -19.62 -10.69 26.00
N GLY A 388 -20.15 -10.00 25.00
CA GLY A 388 -21.40 -10.38 24.34
C GLY A 388 -21.62 -9.59 23.07
N CYS A 389 -22.57 -10.05 22.26
CA CYS A 389 -23.01 -9.41 21.05
C CYS A 389 -23.88 -8.20 21.37
N SER A 390 -23.44 -7.01 21.00
CA SER A 390 -24.23 -5.77 21.17
C SER A 390 -25.47 -5.71 20.26
N LEU A 391 -25.60 -6.59 19.26
CA LEU A 391 -26.75 -6.62 18.34
C LEU A 391 -27.88 -7.53 18.84
N CYS A 392 -27.56 -8.75 19.26
CA CYS A 392 -28.54 -9.76 19.67
C CYS A 392 -28.48 -10.14 21.16
N GLY A 393 -27.49 -9.65 21.93
CA GLY A 393 -27.33 -9.91 23.36
C GLY A 393 -26.71 -11.26 23.75
N ASP A 394 -26.43 -12.14 22.78
CA ASP A 394 -25.83 -13.46 23.03
C ASP A 394 -24.36 -13.36 23.46
N THR A 395 -23.91 -14.21 24.37
CA THR A 395 -22.54 -14.25 24.91
C THR A 395 -21.64 -15.26 24.20
N SER A 396 -22.17 -16.05 23.25
CA SER A 396 -21.40 -17.02 22.46
C SER A 396 -20.56 -16.38 21.35
N HIS A 397 -20.91 -15.18 20.91
CA HIS A 397 -20.25 -14.49 19.80
C HIS A 397 -20.23 -12.97 19.98
N GLY A 398 -19.30 -12.32 19.28
CA GLY A 398 -19.25 -10.87 19.13
C GLY A 398 -20.16 -10.37 18.01
N ALA A 399 -20.52 -9.09 18.06
CA ALA A 399 -21.34 -8.42 17.04
C ALA A 399 -20.80 -8.56 15.60
N GLY A 400 -19.47 -8.66 15.43
CA GLY A 400 -18.77 -8.91 14.18
C GLY A 400 -19.00 -10.30 13.59
N LYS A 401 -19.53 -11.26 14.35
CA LYS A 401 -19.96 -12.61 13.90
C LYS A 401 -21.46 -12.90 14.12
N CYS A 402 -22.28 -11.90 14.46
CA CYS A 402 -23.71 -12.12 14.68
C CYS A 402 -24.41 -12.60 13.40
N GLY A 403 -25.09 -13.75 13.46
CA GLY A 403 -25.86 -14.33 12.35
C GLY A 403 -27.27 -13.76 12.19
N ARG A 404 -27.79 -13.02 13.20
CA ARG A 404 -29.09 -12.34 13.14
C ARG A 404 -29.00 -10.98 12.43
N ARG A 405 -28.12 -10.88 11.45
CA ARG A 405 -27.98 -9.68 10.61
C ARG A 405 -28.81 -9.92 9.36
N VAL A 406 -29.98 -9.28 9.30
CA VAL A 406 -30.74 -9.16 8.07
C VAL A 406 -30.08 -8.11 7.19
#